data_AF-A0A9D9M8D8-F1
#
_entry.id   AF-A0A9D9M8D8-F1
#
_cell.length_a   1.000
_cell.length_b   1.000
_cell.length_c   1.000
_cell.angle_alpha   90.00
_cell.angle_beta   90.00
_cell.angle_gamma   90.00
#
_symmetry.space_group_name_H-M   'P 1'
#
loop_
_entity.id
_entity.type
_entity.pdbx_description
1 polymer ?
#
loop_
_entity_poly.entity_id
_entity_poly.type
_entity_poly.pdbx_seq_one_letter_code
_entity_poly.pdbx_strand_id
1 'polypeptide(L)'
;MLLLVLLLFPCWIGSWGQVALPLIPYYFFFVLGSIGLLFATGWHLWAKLNIGHLWSDGIEIKQNHPLRTTGAYALARHPMYASLLLWCWCGSLIMANALTLVLVSALFLPLMVHRAKAEEQWLLQKNPDYALYRNNVRMMSVTLSGGWSVAVRLVLALALCCFTATNQITLTVLGGLVFIHLYLGYSLKPEKTAFSYRSKSGMMTVFGLLGLYIHPAFFYFFYVIVAMCLYGLKWNCPCMWVYEKYHGCPCFMLIKQCRLSLAKK
;
A
#
# COMPACT_ATOMS: atom_id res chain seq x y z
N MET A 1 -19.99 3.43 -9.54
CA MET A 1 -19.04 4.12 -8.64
C MET A 1 -19.74 5.18 -7.81
N LEU A 2 -20.45 6.13 -8.44
CA LEU A 2 -21.32 7.09 -7.76
C LEU A 2 -22.30 6.43 -6.78
N LEU A 3 -22.99 5.35 -7.19
CA LEU A 3 -23.90 4.59 -6.33
C LEU A 3 -23.23 4.03 -5.06
N LEU A 4 -21.96 3.61 -5.13
CA LEU A 4 -21.24 3.06 -3.99
C LEU A 4 -20.78 4.17 -3.04
N VAL A 5 -20.32 5.30 -3.58
CA VAL A 5 -20.02 6.50 -2.80
C VAL A 5 -21.29 7.02 -2.11
N LEU A 6 -22.41 7.00 -2.82
CA LEU A 6 -23.74 7.35 -2.29
C LEU A 6 -24.23 6.33 -1.25
N LEU A 7 -23.89 5.05 -1.35
CA LEU A 7 -24.21 4.03 -0.33
C LEU A 7 -23.36 4.17 0.95
N LEU A 8 -22.13 4.69 0.83
CA LEU A 8 -21.29 5.02 1.98
C LEU A 8 -21.73 6.33 2.67
N PHE A 9 -22.39 7.22 1.93
CA PHE A 9 -22.84 8.54 2.40
C PHE A 9 -23.86 8.48 3.57
N PRO A 10 -24.84 7.56 3.62
CA PRO A 10 -25.69 7.34 4.80
C PRO A 10 -24.93 6.88 6.03
N CYS A 11 -23.84 6.11 5.88
CA CYS A 11 -22.95 5.74 7.00
C CYS A 11 -22.06 6.91 7.44
N TRP A 12 -21.92 7.94 6.60
CA TRP A 12 -21.27 9.20 6.95
C TRP A 12 -22.23 10.10 7.74
N ILE A 13 -23.52 10.13 7.39
CA ILE A 13 -24.49 11.05 8.00
C ILE A 13 -25.21 10.45 9.23
N GLY A 14 -25.57 9.16 9.18
CA GLY A 14 -26.12 8.44 10.33
C GLY A 14 -24.97 7.95 11.20
N SER A 15 -24.97 8.29 12.49
CA SER A 15 -23.88 8.15 13.48
C SER A 15 -23.34 6.72 13.74
N TRP A 16 -23.52 5.79 12.81
CA TRP A 16 -23.19 4.38 12.93
C TRP A 16 -21.70 4.16 12.66
N GLY A 17 -21.02 3.50 13.60
CA GLY A 17 -19.58 3.20 13.49
C GLY A 17 -18.65 4.36 13.86
N GLN A 18 -19.20 5.48 14.33
CA GLN A 18 -18.39 6.54 14.96
C GLN A 18 -17.74 6.01 16.24
N VAL A 19 -16.45 6.27 16.38
CA VAL A 19 -15.68 5.93 17.56
C VAL A 19 -15.60 7.16 18.45
N ALA A 20 -16.07 7.05 19.69
CA ALA A 20 -15.87 8.09 20.68
C ALA A 20 -14.38 8.20 21.02
N LEU A 21 -13.73 9.25 20.54
CA LEU A 21 -12.32 9.53 20.79
C LEU A 21 -12.18 10.72 21.76
N PRO A 22 -11.19 10.70 22.65
CA PRO A 22 -10.80 11.90 23.39
C PRO A 22 -10.42 13.05 22.45
N LEU A 23 -10.48 14.28 22.95
CA LEU A 23 -10.32 15.49 22.14
C LEU A 23 -9.01 15.52 21.33
N ILE A 24 -7.89 15.19 21.98
CA ILE A 24 -6.55 15.21 21.35
C ILE A 24 -6.44 14.22 20.17
N PRO A 25 -6.70 12.90 20.33
CA PRO A 25 -6.64 11.97 19.20
C PRO A 25 -7.69 12.26 18.14
N TYR A 26 -8.87 12.79 18.50
CA TYR A 26 -9.86 13.23 17.53
C TYR A 26 -9.28 14.32 16.60
N TYR A 27 -8.72 15.40 17.16
CA TYR A 27 -8.11 16.46 16.34
C TYR A 27 -6.92 15.96 15.53
N PHE A 28 -6.13 15.05 16.08
CA PHE A 28 -5.03 14.43 15.34
C PHE A 28 -5.53 13.72 14.06
N PHE A 29 -6.53 12.84 14.18
CA PHE A 29 -7.10 12.15 13.01
C PHE A 29 -7.85 13.10 12.07
N PHE A 30 -8.51 14.12 12.60
CA PHE A 30 -9.17 15.14 11.80
C PHE A 30 -8.17 15.92 10.93
N VAL A 31 -7.08 16.41 11.51
CA VAL A 31 -6.03 17.15 10.78
C VAL A 31 -5.34 16.23 9.77
N LEU A 32 -4.94 15.02 10.18
CA LEU A 32 -4.31 14.05 9.30
C LEU A 32 -5.23 13.67 8.12
N GLY A 33 -6.50 13.39 8.40
CA GLY A 33 -7.50 13.09 7.40
C GLY A 33 -7.75 14.25 6.45
N SER A 34 -7.82 15.49 6.96
CA SER A 34 -8.01 16.69 6.14
C SER A 34 -6.83 16.94 5.18
N ILE A 35 -5.60 16.85 5.68
CA ILE A 35 -4.39 16.96 4.85
C ILE A 35 -4.38 15.85 3.78
N GLY A 36 -4.67 14.61 4.18
CA GLY A 36 -4.72 13.48 3.27
C GLY A 36 -5.81 13.62 2.20
N LEU A 37 -6.97 14.19 2.55
CA LEU A 37 -8.07 14.43 1.63
C LEU A 37 -7.73 15.51 0.60
N LEU A 38 -7.08 16.60 1.02
CA LEU A 38 -6.57 17.63 0.10
C LEU A 38 -5.52 17.05 -0.85
N PHE A 39 -4.58 16.26 -0.32
CA PHE A 39 -3.58 15.57 -1.12
C PHE A 39 -4.22 14.60 -2.13
N ALA A 40 -5.17 13.78 -1.70
CA ALA A 40 -5.90 12.85 -2.57
C ALA A 40 -6.64 13.58 -3.70
N THR A 41 -7.27 14.71 -3.37
CA THR A 41 -7.96 15.57 -4.35
C THR A 41 -6.97 16.15 -5.35
N GLY A 42 -5.84 16.69 -4.88
CA GLY A 42 -4.77 17.21 -5.75
C GLY A 42 -4.19 16.13 -6.66
N TRP A 43 -3.94 14.93 -6.13
CA TRP A 43 -3.48 13.78 -6.92
C TRP A 43 -4.50 13.39 -7.98
N HIS A 44 -5.79 13.37 -7.62
CA HIS A 44 -6.87 13.03 -8.54
C HIS A 44 -6.95 14.04 -9.70
N LEU A 45 -6.89 15.33 -9.39
CA LEU A 45 -6.89 16.40 -10.39
C LEU A 45 -5.65 16.31 -11.28
N TRP A 46 -4.47 16.11 -10.72
CA TRP A 46 -3.23 15.94 -11.49
C TRP A 46 -3.32 14.73 -12.44
N ALA A 47 -3.81 13.59 -11.95
CA ALA A 47 -4.05 12.40 -12.77
C ALA A 47 -5.03 12.66 -13.92
N LYS A 48 -6.12 13.39 -13.63
CA LYS A 48 -7.12 13.79 -14.62
C LYS A 48 -6.53 14.72 -15.68
N LEU A 49 -5.70 15.68 -15.28
CA LEU A 49 -4.98 16.58 -16.19
C LEU A 49 -3.96 15.82 -17.06
N ASN A 50 -3.26 14.83 -16.51
CA ASN A 50 -2.29 14.02 -17.28
C ASN A 50 -2.94 13.15 -18.36
N ILE A 51 -4.14 12.61 -18.12
CA ILE A 51 -4.86 11.80 -19.12
C ILE A 51 -5.63 12.68 -20.11
N GLY A 52 -6.18 13.81 -19.66
CA GLY A 52 -6.89 14.77 -20.51
C GLY A 52 -8.10 14.16 -21.23
N HIS A 53 -8.24 14.46 -22.53
CA HIS A 53 -9.36 14.04 -23.39
C HIS A 53 -9.47 12.52 -23.60
N LEU A 54 -8.46 11.76 -23.17
CA LEU A 54 -8.43 10.31 -23.27
C LEU A 54 -9.26 9.61 -22.17
N TRP A 55 -9.65 10.35 -21.13
CA TRP A 55 -10.48 9.83 -20.05
C TRP A 55 -11.90 9.46 -20.50
N SER A 56 -12.43 8.38 -19.92
CA SER A 56 -13.81 7.90 -20.10
C SER A 56 -14.37 7.38 -18.76
N ASP A 57 -15.68 7.52 -18.56
CA ASP A 57 -16.39 7.00 -17.36
C ASP A 57 -16.57 5.47 -17.40
N GLY A 58 -16.64 4.90 -18.62
CA GLY A 58 -16.64 3.47 -18.87
C GLY A 58 -15.23 2.89 -19.05
N ILE A 59 -15.12 1.55 -19.08
CA ILE A 59 -13.90 0.89 -19.59
C ILE A 59 -13.98 0.99 -21.12
N GLU A 60 -13.71 2.16 -21.66
CA GLU A 60 -13.72 2.43 -23.09
C GLU A 60 -12.32 2.83 -23.54
N ILE A 61 -11.63 1.93 -24.22
CA ILE A 61 -10.39 2.27 -24.91
C ILE A 61 -10.76 2.81 -26.28
N LYS A 62 -10.72 4.13 -26.43
CA LYS A 62 -10.89 4.84 -27.72
C LYS A 62 -9.93 4.27 -28.78
N GLN A 63 -10.33 4.26 -30.05
CA GLN A 63 -9.43 3.82 -31.13
C GLN A 63 -8.18 4.73 -31.15
N ASN A 64 -7.00 4.14 -31.35
CA ASN A 64 -5.69 4.81 -31.27
C ASN A 64 -5.35 5.50 -29.93
N HIS A 65 -5.87 5.02 -28.80
CA HIS A 65 -5.53 5.58 -27.49
C HIS A 65 -4.02 5.38 -27.17
N PRO A 66 -3.21 6.45 -27.14
CA PRO A 66 -1.79 6.31 -26.81
C PRO A 66 -1.64 5.92 -25.34
N LEU A 67 -0.67 5.06 -25.04
CA LEU A 67 -0.37 4.65 -23.66
C LEU A 67 0.24 5.83 -22.90
N ARG A 68 -0.42 6.29 -21.84
CA ARG A 68 0.10 7.34 -20.95
C ARG A 68 0.91 6.72 -19.82
N THR A 69 2.18 7.09 -19.75
CA THR A 69 3.16 6.60 -18.74
C THR A 69 3.87 7.73 -18.00
N THR A 70 3.46 8.99 -18.22
CA THR A 70 4.09 10.19 -17.66
C THR A 70 3.20 10.86 -16.60
N GLY A 71 3.80 11.73 -15.77
CA GLY A 71 3.08 12.41 -14.68
C GLY A 71 2.58 11.43 -13.63
N ALA A 72 1.30 11.52 -13.24
CA ALA A 72 0.70 10.62 -12.26
C ALA A 72 0.79 9.14 -12.67
N TYR A 73 0.75 8.87 -13.98
CA TYR A 73 0.86 7.54 -14.56
C TYR A 73 2.29 6.98 -14.47
N ALA A 74 3.32 7.80 -14.25
CA ALA A 74 4.66 7.30 -13.92
C ALA A 74 4.72 6.71 -12.50
N LEU A 75 3.83 7.16 -11.60
CA LEU A 75 3.80 6.75 -10.20
C LEU A 75 2.90 5.55 -9.96
N ALA A 76 1.69 5.53 -10.54
CA ALA A 76 0.76 4.43 -10.45
C ALA A 76 0.02 4.25 -11.78
N ARG A 77 -0.31 3.02 -12.15
CA ARG A 77 -1.03 2.76 -13.42
C ARG A 77 -2.47 3.25 -13.40
N HIS A 78 -3.08 3.24 -12.22
CA HIS A 78 -4.45 3.68 -11.96
C HIS A 78 -4.47 4.78 -10.88
N PRO A 79 -3.86 5.95 -11.14
CA PRO A 79 -3.69 7.00 -10.13
C PRO A 79 -5.02 7.62 -9.69
N MET A 80 -6.04 7.60 -10.55
CA MET A 80 -7.40 8.07 -10.23
C MET A 80 -8.12 7.12 -9.26
N TYR A 81 -7.98 5.80 -9.43
CA TYR A 81 -8.54 4.82 -8.49
C TYR A 81 -7.83 4.88 -7.14
N ALA A 82 -6.50 5.01 -7.15
CA ALA A 82 -5.69 5.15 -5.95
C ALA A 82 -6.06 6.40 -5.13
N SER A 83 -6.17 7.56 -5.80
CA SER A 83 -6.57 8.80 -5.14
C SER A 83 -7.99 8.74 -4.59
N LEU A 84 -8.93 8.10 -5.29
CA LEU A 84 -10.29 7.95 -4.80
C LEU A 84 -10.37 7.05 -3.56
N LEU A 85 -9.62 5.93 -3.53
CA LEU A 85 -9.50 5.09 -2.34
C LEU A 85 -8.92 5.87 -1.16
N LEU A 86 -7.84 6.62 -1.40
CA LEU A 86 -7.22 7.46 -0.39
C LEU A 86 -8.20 8.52 0.14
N TRP A 87 -8.97 9.14 -0.75
CA TRP A 87 -10.00 10.12 -0.39
C TRP A 87 -11.04 9.51 0.56
N CYS A 88 -11.54 8.30 0.26
CA CYS A 88 -12.51 7.60 1.13
C CYS A 88 -11.91 7.22 2.50
N TRP A 89 -10.66 6.75 2.55
CA TRP A 89 -9.98 6.46 3.82
C TRP A 89 -9.78 7.73 4.64
N CYS A 90 -9.36 8.83 4.01
CA CYS A 90 -9.20 10.14 4.67
C CYS A 90 -10.54 10.68 5.19
N GLY A 91 -11.62 10.56 4.42
CA GLY A 91 -12.97 10.88 4.90
C GLY A 91 -13.35 10.07 6.14
N SER A 92 -13.03 8.78 6.16
CA SER A 92 -13.27 7.91 7.32
C SER A 92 -12.50 8.37 8.57
N LEU A 93 -11.27 8.88 8.41
CA LEU A 93 -10.46 9.44 9.51
C LEU A 93 -11.03 10.75 10.05
N ILE A 94 -11.44 11.67 9.16
CA ILE A 94 -12.03 12.96 9.54
C ILE A 94 -13.25 12.75 10.43
N MET A 95 -14.04 11.71 10.13
CA MET A 95 -15.28 11.40 10.82
C MET A 95 -15.09 10.47 12.02
N ALA A 96 -13.85 10.05 12.31
CA ALA A 96 -13.53 9.03 13.31
C ALA A 96 -14.43 7.78 13.19
N ASN A 97 -14.69 7.32 11.96
CA ASN A 97 -15.65 6.23 11.69
C ASN A 97 -14.92 4.95 11.27
N ALA A 98 -14.89 3.97 12.17
CA ALA A 98 -14.22 2.69 11.93
C ALA A 98 -14.99 1.81 10.94
N LEU A 99 -16.32 1.88 10.94
CA LEU A 99 -17.14 1.09 10.02
C LEU A 99 -16.90 1.49 8.58
N THR A 100 -16.87 2.78 8.28
CA THR A 100 -16.62 3.28 6.92
C THR A 100 -15.20 2.94 6.47
N LEU A 101 -14.21 3.04 7.37
CA LEU A 101 -12.83 2.61 7.09
C LEU A 101 -12.78 1.12 6.70
N VAL A 102 -13.50 0.27 7.43
CA VAL A 102 -13.60 -1.17 7.14
C VAL A 102 -14.33 -1.42 5.82
N LEU A 103 -15.47 -0.78 5.58
CA LEU A 103 -16.25 -0.97 4.35
C LEU A 103 -15.48 -0.51 3.10
N VAL A 104 -14.78 0.62 3.18
CA VAL A 104 -13.91 1.08 2.09
C VAL A 104 -12.81 0.06 1.82
N SER A 105 -12.20 -0.49 2.86
CA SER A 105 -11.11 -1.46 2.74
C SER A 105 -11.57 -2.85 2.26
N ALA A 106 -12.74 -3.30 2.71
CA ALA A 106 -13.25 -4.65 2.46
C ALA A 106 -14.09 -4.74 1.18
N LEU A 107 -14.73 -3.65 0.75
CA LEU A 107 -15.63 -3.65 -0.41
C LEU A 107 -15.07 -2.79 -1.54
N PHE A 108 -14.72 -1.54 -1.24
CA PHE A 108 -14.36 -0.59 -2.30
C PHE A 108 -12.97 -0.88 -2.89
N LEU A 109 -11.98 -1.20 -2.05
CA LEU A 109 -10.64 -1.58 -2.52
C LEU A 109 -10.68 -2.81 -3.45
N PRO A 110 -11.31 -3.95 -3.11
CA PRO A 110 -11.42 -5.08 -4.03
C PRO A 110 -12.15 -4.75 -5.32
N LEU A 111 -13.21 -3.93 -5.26
CA LEU A 111 -13.93 -3.48 -6.45
C LEU A 111 -13.02 -2.67 -7.39
N MET A 112 -12.23 -1.74 -6.85
CA MET A 112 -11.26 -0.97 -7.63
C MET A 112 -10.15 -1.86 -8.20
N VAL A 113 -9.67 -2.85 -7.44
CA VAL A 113 -8.72 -3.85 -7.95
C VAL A 113 -9.32 -4.65 -9.10
N HIS A 114 -10.57 -5.09 -8.98
CA HIS A 114 -11.25 -5.86 -10.01
C HIS A 114 -11.43 -5.02 -11.28
N ARG A 115 -11.92 -3.79 -11.14
CA ARG A 115 -12.09 -2.84 -12.25
C ARG A 115 -10.76 -2.53 -12.93
N ALA A 116 -9.72 -2.23 -12.15
CA ALA A 116 -8.37 -1.99 -12.68
C ALA A 116 -7.88 -3.19 -13.49
N LYS A 117 -8.01 -4.42 -12.96
CA LYS A 117 -7.59 -5.64 -13.67
C LYS A 117 -8.33 -5.85 -14.99
N ALA A 118 -9.65 -5.61 -15.01
CA ALA A 118 -10.42 -5.68 -16.24
C ALA A 118 -9.87 -4.68 -17.26
N GLU A 119 -9.65 -3.42 -16.86
CA GLU A 119 -9.05 -2.38 -17.71
C GLU A 119 -7.65 -2.77 -18.21
N GLU A 120 -6.78 -3.35 -17.35
CA GLU A 120 -5.46 -3.84 -17.77
C GLU A 120 -5.54 -4.95 -18.83
N GLN A 121 -6.54 -5.83 -18.76
CA GLN A 121 -6.73 -6.89 -19.76
C GLN A 121 -7.03 -6.31 -21.14
N TRP A 122 -7.91 -5.30 -21.20
CA TRP A 122 -8.20 -4.59 -22.45
C TRP A 122 -6.98 -3.81 -22.97
N LEU A 123 -6.21 -3.18 -22.07
CA LEU A 123 -4.99 -2.44 -22.44
C LEU A 123 -3.89 -3.38 -22.98
N LEU A 124 -3.73 -4.56 -22.38
CA LEU A 124 -2.79 -5.58 -22.87
C LEU A 124 -3.13 -6.08 -24.27
N GLN A 125 -4.43 -6.20 -24.60
CA GLN A 125 -4.87 -6.62 -25.93
C GLN A 125 -4.63 -5.54 -27.00
N LYS A 126 -4.77 -4.26 -26.63
CA LYS A 126 -4.68 -3.13 -27.57
C LYS A 126 -3.29 -2.52 -27.68
N ASN A 127 -2.43 -2.67 -26.69
CA ASN A 127 -1.11 -2.05 -26.68
C ASN A 127 -0.03 -3.02 -26.13
N PRO A 128 0.87 -3.54 -27.00
CA PRO A 128 1.96 -4.42 -26.61
C PRO A 128 2.91 -3.82 -25.55
N ASP A 129 3.15 -2.50 -25.60
CA ASP A 129 4.05 -1.80 -24.67
C ASP A 129 3.49 -1.74 -23.24
N TYR A 130 2.20 -2.02 -23.07
CA TYR A 130 1.57 -2.08 -21.76
C TYR A 130 2.22 -3.13 -20.86
N ALA A 131 2.72 -4.24 -21.40
CA ALA A 131 3.40 -5.26 -20.62
C ALA A 131 4.66 -4.70 -19.92
N LEU A 132 5.46 -3.91 -20.64
CA LEU A 132 6.65 -3.25 -20.09
C LEU A 132 6.25 -2.21 -19.03
N TYR A 133 5.22 -1.41 -19.30
CA TYR A 133 4.70 -0.45 -18.33
C TYR A 133 4.17 -1.12 -17.06
N ARG A 134 3.44 -2.25 -17.21
CA ARG A 134 2.92 -3.07 -16.11
C ARG A 134 4.03 -3.65 -15.23
N ASN A 135 5.15 -4.03 -15.84
CA ASN A 135 6.32 -4.49 -15.10
C ASN A 135 7.02 -3.31 -14.40
N ASN A 136 6.88 -2.09 -14.92
CA ASN A 136 7.63 -0.92 -14.46
C ASN A 136 6.95 -0.03 -13.41
N VAL A 137 5.63 0.02 -13.39
CA VAL A 137 4.85 0.89 -12.51
C VAL A 137 3.81 0.06 -11.77
N ARG A 138 3.53 0.32 -10.49
CA ARG A 138 2.56 -0.43 -9.67
C ARG A 138 1.13 -0.07 -10.05
N MET A 139 0.19 -0.99 -9.78
CA MET A 139 -1.22 -0.83 -10.18
C MET A 139 -1.88 0.41 -9.55
N MET A 140 -1.87 0.50 -8.22
CA MET A 140 -2.49 1.60 -7.48
C MET A 140 -1.57 2.20 -6.41
N SER A 141 -0.56 1.46 -5.93
CA SER A 141 0.42 2.02 -5.00
C SER A 141 1.40 2.93 -5.74
N VAL A 142 2.01 3.86 -5.03
CA VAL A 142 3.05 4.73 -5.59
C VAL A 142 4.30 3.90 -5.89
N THR A 143 4.87 4.09 -7.06
CA THR A 143 6.13 3.46 -7.45
C THR A 143 7.27 4.38 -7.05
N LEU A 144 8.08 3.94 -6.09
CA LEU A 144 9.25 4.66 -5.58
C LEU A 144 10.53 4.00 -6.09
N SER A 145 11.34 4.74 -6.83
CA SER A 145 12.64 4.30 -7.34
C SER A 145 13.74 5.31 -7.03
N GLY A 146 15.00 4.93 -7.26
CA GLY A 146 16.15 5.84 -7.13
C GLY A 146 16.29 6.47 -5.74
N GLY A 147 16.72 7.74 -5.70
CA GLY A 147 16.96 8.50 -4.47
C GLY A 147 15.70 8.71 -3.61
N TRP A 148 14.53 8.88 -4.23
CA TRP A 148 13.25 9.02 -3.52
C TRP A 148 12.93 7.81 -2.65
N SER A 149 13.22 6.61 -3.17
CA SER A 149 13.07 5.38 -2.42
C SER A 149 13.91 5.37 -1.13
N VAL A 150 15.13 5.93 -1.19
CA VAL A 150 16.06 6.02 -0.05
C VAL A 150 15.59 7.09 0.93
N ALA A 151 15.22 8.27 0.44
CA ALA A 151 14.74 9.38 1.26
C ALA A 151 13.49 8.98 2.08
N VAL A 152 12.48 8.40 1.43
CA VAL A 152 11.26 7.94 2.11
C VAL A 152 11.58 6.90 3.19
N ARG A 153 12.49 5.96 2.89
CA ARG A 153 12.94 4.95 3.86
C ARG A 153 13.65 5.56 5.06
N LEU A 154 14.53 6.54 4.83
CA LEU A 154 15.28 7.24 5.89
C LEU A 154 14.33 8.06 6.78
N VAL A 155 13.45 8.85 6.18
CA VAL A 155 12.47 9.66 6.92
C VAL A 155 11.57 8.77 7.77
N LEU A 156 11.05 7.67 7.22
CA LEU A 156 10.25 6.72 7.97
C LEU A 156 11.05 6.07 9.10
N ALA A 157 12.27 5.62 8.85
CA ALA A 157 13.11 5.01 9.89
C ALA A 157 13.42 6.01 11.03
N LEU A 158 13.74 7.26 10.71
CA LEU A 158 13.98 8.31 11.70
C LEU A 158 12.72 8.62 12.50
N ALA A 159 11.57 8.81 11.83
CA ALA A 159 10.29 9.05 12.49
C ALA A 159 9.93 7.91 13.45
N LEU A 160 10.16 6.66 13.04
CA LEU A 160 9.97 5.47 13.86
C LEU A 160 10.88 5.47 15.08
N CYS A 161 12.18 5.68 14.89
CA CYS A 161 13.13 5.77 16.00
C CYS A 161 12.71 6.85 17.01
N CYS A 162 12.40 8.06 16.55
CA CYS A 162 11.96 9.16 17.41
C CYS A 162 10.67 8.82 18.16
N PHE A 163 9.68 8.24 17.48
CA PHE A 163 8.42 7.83 18.11
C PHE A 163 8.65 6.81 19.22
N THR A 164 9.50 5.82 18.96
CA THR A 164 9.78 4.73 19.90
C THR A 164 10.68 5.14 21.07
N ALA A 165 11.49 6.19 20.88
CA ALA A 165 12.27 6.78 21.96
C ALA A 165 11.41 7.62 22.93
N THR A 166 10.23 8.08 22.48
CA THR A 166 9.39 9.02 23.22
C THR A 166 8.09 8.41 23.75
N ASN A 167 7.65 7.27 23.20
CA ASN A 167 6.36 6.66 23.54
C ASN A 167 6.49 5.16 23.82
N GLN A 168 5.63 4.66 24.73
CA GLN A 168 5.45 3.23 24.90
C GLN A 168 4.77 2.63 23.66
N ILE A 169 5.23 1.45 23.26
CA ILE A 169 4.77 0.79 22.04
C ILE A 169 3.53 -0.03 22.36
N THR A 170 2.39 0.37 21.81
CA THR A 170 1.13 -0.37 21.92
C THR A 170 0.97 -1.32 20.73
N LEU A 171 0.08 -2.31 20.87
CA LEU A 171 -0.27 -3.23 19.78
C LEU A 171 -0.75 -2.48 18.52
N THR A 172 -1.47 -1.38 18.70
CA THR A 172 -1.97 -0.52 17.61
C THR A 172 -0.83 0.14 16.84
N VAL A 173 0.16 0.68 17.56
CA VAL A 173 1.39 1.24 16.96
C VAL A 173 2.10 0.16 16.16
N LEU A 174 2.30 -1.03 16.76
CA LEU A 174 2.98 -2.15 16.10
C LEU A 174 2.29 -2.56 14.79
N GLY A 175 0.97 -2.69 14.81
CA GLY A 175 0.18 -2.98 13.60
C GLY A 175 0.37 -1.93 12.52
N GLY A 176 0.37 -0.64 12.90
CA GLY A 176 0.67 0.48 12.00
C GLY A 176 2.07 0.40 11.39
N LEU A 177 3.10 0.06 12.18
CA LEU A 177 4.48 -0.04 11.69
C LEU A 177 4.64 -1.17 10.67
N VAL A 178 4.07 -2.34 10.98
CA VAL A 178 4.06 -3.48 10.07
C VAL A 178 3.35 -3.12 8.76
N PHE A 179 2.22 -2.44 8.84
CA PHE A 179 1.47 -1.98 7.68
C PHE A 179 2.30 -1.03 6.81
N ILE A 180 2.92 0.00 7.42
CA ILE A 180 3.79 0.96 6.71
C ILE A 180 4.95 0.23 6.03
N HIS A 181 5.59 -0.70 6.74
CA HIS A 181 6.74 -1.44 6.21
C HIS A 181 6.34 -2.33 5.02
N LEU A 182 5.19 -3.01 5.10
CA LEU A 182 4.60 -3.77 3.99
C LEU A 182 4.29 -2.86 2.80
N TYR A 183 3.54 -1.77 3.03
CA TYR A 183 3.17 -0.82 1.98
C TYR A 183 4.40 -0.27 1.25
N LEU A 184 5.45 0.10 1.99
CA LEU A 184 6.70 0.56 1.42
C LEU A 184 7.37 -0.55 0.59
N GLY A 185 7.43 -1.78 1.10
CA GLY A 185 7.94 -2.93 0.34
C GLY A 185 7.23 -3.16 -1.00
N TYR A 186 5.91 -2.89 -1.08
CA TYR A 186 5.16 -2.95 -2.34
C TYR A 186 5.31 -1.69 -3.20
N SER A 187 5.77 -0.58 -2.66
CA SER A 187 5.98 0.67 -3.39
C SER A 187 7.39 0.75 -4.02
N LEU A 188 8.38 0.08 -3.44
CA LEU A 188 9.79 0.18 -3.85
C LEU A 188 10.11 -0.49 -5.20
N LYS A 189 11.13 0.08 -5.87
CA LYS A 189 11.88 -0.47 -6.99
C LYS A 189 13.39 -0.19 -6.84
N PRO A 190 14.27 -1.05 -7.38
CA PRO A 190 14.01 -2.30 -8.14
C PRO A 190 13.40 -3.43 -7.28
N GLU A 191 12.89 -4.49 -7.93
CA GLU A 191 12.19 -5.60 -7.25
C GLU A 191 13.03 -6.27 -6.15
N LYS A 192 14.36 -6.30 -6.28
CA LYS A 192 15.28 -6.80 -5.24
C LYS A 192 15.07 -6.08 -3.89
N THR A 193 15.00 -4.76 -3.93
CA THR A 193 14.81 -3.93 -2.74
C THR A 193 13.41 -4.14 -2.18
N ALA A 194 12.41 -4.18 -3.06
CA ALA A 194 11.03 -4.48 -2.70
C ALA A 194 10.87 -5.86 -2.03
N PHE A 195 11.58 -6.87 -2.52
CA PHE A 195 11.56 -8.22 -1.99
C PHE A 195 12.14 -8.28 -0.57
N SER A 196 13.32 -7.68 -0.37
CA SER A 196 13.97 -7.61 0.95
C SER A 196 13.05 -7.01 2.02
N TYR A 197 12.38 -5.90 1.71
CA TYR A 197 11.43 -5.25 2.62
C TYR A 197 10.20 -6.12 2.90
N ARG A 198 9.56 -6.68 1.87
CA ARG A 198 8.39 -7.55 2.03
C ARG A 198 8.70 -8.79 2.88
N SER A 199 9.84 -9.44 2.64
CA SER A 199 10.26 -10.62 3.40
C SER A 199 10.48 -10.28 4.87
N LYS A 200 11.14 -9.16 5.17
CA LYS A 200 11.36 -8.69 6.55
C LYS A 200 10.05 -8.40 7.25
N SER A 201 9.15 -7.64 6.62
CA SER A 201 7.81 -7.38 7.18
C SER A 201 7.07 -8.67 7.52
N GLY A 202 7.09 -9.66 6.61
CA GLY A 202 6.42 -10.95 6.83
C GLY A 202 6.99 -11.70 8.04
N MET A 203 8.32 -11.77 8.15
CA MET A 203 8.98 -12.38 9.32
C MET A 203 8.60 -11.66 10.61
N MET A 204 8.59 -10.33 10.60
CA MET A 204 8.24 -9.51 11.76
C MET A 204 6.80 -9.74 12.21
N THR A 205 5.83 -9.84 11.28
CA THR A 205 4.44 -10.17 11.62
C THR A 205 4.34 -11.55 12.27
N VAL A 206 5.03 -12.55 11.72
CA VAL A 206 5.03 -13.92 12.26
C VAL A 206 5.63 -13.96 13.66
N PHE A 207 6.80 -13.34 13.88
CA PHE A 207 7.42 -13.28 15.20
C PHE A 207 6.60 -12.46 16.19
N GLY A 208 5.96 -11.37 15.74
CA GLY A 208 5.04 -10.58 16.56
C GLY A 208 3.83 -11.40 17.03
N LEU A 209 3.18 -12.13 16.11
CA LEU A 209 2.04 -12.99 16.44
C LEU A 209 2.42 -14.15 17.38
N LEU A 210 3.56 -14.80 17.13
CA LEU A 210 4.10 -15.83 18.03
C LEU A 210 4.43 -15.25 19.41
N GLY A 211 4.97 -14.03 19.46
CA GLY A 211 5.31 -13.35 20.70
C GLY A 211 4.11 -13.03 21.59
N LEU A 212 2.98 -12.64 20.98
CA LEU A 212 1.72 -12.43 21.68
C LEU A 212 1.18 -13.72 22.34
N TYR A 213 1.56 -14.89 21.83
CA TYR A 213 1.14 -16.19 22.36
C TYR A 213 2.06 -16.71 23.47
N ILE A 214 3.35 -16.32 23.49
CA ILE A 214 4.38 -17.02 24.27
C ILE A 214 4.86 -16.24 25.52
N HIS A 215 5.12 -14.93 25.46
CA HIS A 215 5.57 -14.17 26.66
C HIS A 215 5.60 -12.64 26.47
N PRO A 216 5.34 -11.81 27.52
CA PRO A 216 5.51 -10.35 27.48
C PRO A 216 6.94 -9.86 27.17
N ALA A 217 7.97 -10.72 27.30
CA ALA A 217 9.35 -10.41 26.92
C ALA A 217 9.52 -10.24 25.40
N PHE A 218 8.54 -10.67 24.59
CA PHE A 218 8.57 -10.44 23.14
C PHE A 218 8.40 -8.96 22.73
N PHE A 219 8.15 -8.05 23.69
CA PHE A 219 8.21 -6.60 23.48
C PHE A 219 9.55 -6.16 22.87
N TYR A 220 10.66 -6.88 23.12
CA TYR A 220 11.98 -6.57 22.55
C TYR A 220 12.12 -6.93 21.06
N PHE A 221 11.21 -7.71 20.47
CA PHE A 221 11.21 -7.98 19.02
C PHE A 221 11.00 -6.70 18.20
N PHE A 222 10.42 -5.65 18.79
CA PHE A 222 10.36 -4.33 18.17
C PHE A 222 11.76 -3.74 17.89
N TYR A 223 12.72 -3.88 18.80
CA TYR A 223 14.08 -3.37 18.55
C TYR A 223 14.74 -4.16 17.42
N VAL A 224 14.37 -5.44 17.24
CA VAL A 224 14.76 -6.23 16.08
C VAL A 224 14.14 -5.67 14.79
N ILE A 225 12.88 -5.23 14.81
CA ILE A 225 12.22 -4.55 13.67
C ILE A 225 13.00 -3.29 13.27
N VAL A 226 13.28 -2.40 14.22
CA VAL A 226 14.02 -1.16 13.95
C VAL A 226 15.44 -1.46 13.50
N ALA A 227 16.13 -2.39 14.15
CA ALA A 227 17.46 -2.83 13.76
C ALA A 227 17.46 -3.44 12.34
N MET A 228 16.45 -4.21 11.95
CA MET A 228 16.34 -4.79 10.60
C MET A 228 15.96 -3.77 9.52
N CYS A 229 15.17 -2.74 9.88
CA CYS A 229 14.92 -1.57 9.04
C CYS A 229 16.22 -0.80 8.78
N LEU A 230 16.97 -0.47 9.83
CA LEU A 230 18.26 0.22 9.76
C LEU A 230 19.30 -0.60 8.99
N TYR A 231 19.43 -1.90 9.30
CA TYR A 231 20.26 -2.84 8.56
C TYR A 231 19.87 -2.87 7.07
N GLY A 232 18.56 -2.85 6.78
CA GLY A 232 18.01 -2.84 5.42
C GLY A 232 18.21 -1.57 4.60
N LEU A 233 18.67 -0.47 5.22
CA LEU A 233 19.01 0.75 4.49
C LEU A 233 20.31 0.57 3.69
N LYS A 234 21.27 -0.20 4.21
CA LYS A 234 22.61 -0.35 3.63
C LYS A 234 22.94 -1.78 3.19
N TRP A 235 22.42 -2.79 3.91
CA TRP A 235 22.81 -4.18 3.75
C TRP A 235 21.66 -5.05 3.21
N ASN A 236 22.03 -5.91 2.28
CA ASN A 236 21.14 -6.89 1.70
C ASN A 236 20.88 -8.02 2.73
N CYS A 237 19.64 -8.53 2.80
CA CYS A 237 19.34 -9.75 3.56
C CYS A 237 20.24 -10.91 3.08
N PRO A 238 20.63 -11.88 3.93
CA PRO A 238 21.27 -13.12 3.46
C PRO A 238 20.47 -13.80 2.33
N CYS A 239 19.14 -13.69 2.39
CA CYS A 239 18.22 -14.14 1.35
C CYS A 239 18.37 -13.44 -0.03
N MET A 240 19.08 -12.31 -0.11
CA MET A 240 19.42 -11.62 -1.37
C MET A 240 20.58 -12.28 -2.10
N TRP A 241 21.51 -12.94 -1.41
CA TRP A 241 22.56 -13.72 -2.07
C TRP A 241 21.97 -14.85 -2.91
N VAL A 242 20.81 -15.36 -2.47
CA VAL A 242 20.06 -16.36 -3.22
C VAL A 242 19.18 -15.74 -4.30
N TYR A 243 18.65 -14.53 -4.08
CA TYR A 243 17.91 -13.81 -5.11
C TYR A 243 18.76 -13.51 -6.35
N GLU A 244 20.04 -13.17 -6.21
CA GLU A 244 20.93 -12.96 -7.36
C GLU A 244 21.08 -14.22 -8.21
N LYS A 245 21.11 -15.40 -7.58
CA LYS A 245 21.25 -16.67 -8.28
C LYS A 245 19.94 -17.17 -8.91
N TYR A 246 18.79 -16.87 -8.31
CA TYR A 246 17.50 -17.48 -8.72
C TYR A 246 16.41 -16.47 -9.11
N HIS A 247 16.72 -15.17 -9.13
CA HIS A 247 15.77 -14.06 -9.33
C HIS A 247 14.49 -14.18 -8.48
N GLY A 248 14.61 -14.78 -7.29
CA GLY A 248 13.50 -15.10 -6.41
C GLY A 248 13.97 -15.72 -5.09
N CYS A 249 13.05 -15.89 -4.14
CA CYS A 249 13.35 -16.58 -2.90
C CYS A 249 13.19 -18.09 -3.07
N PRO A 250 14.24 -18.90 -2.86
CA PRO A 250 14.17 -20.35 -3.00
C PRO A 250 13.14 -20.96 -2.06
N CYS A 251 12.98 -20.41 -0.85
CA CYS A 251 12.01 -20.91 0.14
C CYS A 251 10.58 -20.82 -0.40
N PHE A 252 10.21 -19.70 -1.04
CA PHE A 252 8.87 -19.55 -1.64
C PHE A 252 8.70 -20.36 -2.92
N MET A 253 9.78 -20.55 -3.71
CA MET A 253 9.74 -21.42 -4.89
C MET A 253 9.55 -22.88 -4.51
N LEU A 254 10.24 -23.35 -3.47
CA LEU A 254 10.06 -24.68 -2.88
C LEU A 254 8.65 -24.89 -2.33
N ILE A 255 8.08 -23.91 -1.62
CA ILE A 255 6.68 -23.98 -1.15
C ILE A 255 5.70 -24.09 -2.33
N LYS A 256 5.95 -23.34 -3.41
CA LYS A 256 5.10 -23.37 -4.61
C LYS A 256 5.20 -24.72 -5.33
N GLN A 257 6.40 -25.28 -5.45
CA GLN A 257 6.64 -26.62 -5.98
C GLN A 257 6.00 -27.70 -5.09
N CYS A 258 6.11 -27.61 -3.76
CA CYS A 258 5.44 -28.51 -2.82
C CYS A 258 3.91 -28.44 -2.94
N ARG A 259 3.32 -27.25 -3.08
CA ARG A 259 1.86 -27.14 -3.31
C ARG A 259 1.43 -27.76 -4.63
N LEU A 260 2.22 -27.58 -5.69
CA LEU A 260 1.95 -28.16 -7.00
C LEU A 260 2.12 -29.69 -7.01
N SER A 261 3.03 -30.24 -6.19
CA SER A 261 3.18 -31.70 -6.06
C SER A 261 2.08 -32.31 -5.18
N LEU A 262 1.61 -31.60 -4.15
CA LEU A 262 0.49 -32.01 -3.31
C LEU A 262 -0.86 -31.91 -4.02
N ALA A 263 -1.05 -30.96 -4.92
CA ALA A 263 -2.27 -30.82 -5.72
C ALA A 263 -2.36 -31.82 -6.89
N LYS A 264 -1.29 -32.60 -7.15
CA LYS A 264 -1.23 -33.66 -8.16
C LYS A 264 -1.39 -35.06 -7.58
N LYS A 265 -1.56 -35.20 -6.27
CA LYS A 265 -1.97 -36.42 -5.58
C LYS A 265 -3.45 -36.33 -5.24
#